data_AF-A0A935AI82-F1
#
_entry.id   AF-A0A935AI82-F1
#
_cell.length_a   1.000
_cell.length_b   1.000
_cell.length_c   1.000
_cell.angle_alpha   90.00
_cell.angle_beta   90.00
_cell.angle_gamma   90.00
#
_symmetry.space_group_name_H-M   'P 1'
#
loop_
_entity.id
_entity.type
_entity.pdbx_description
1 polymer ?
#
loop_
_entity_poly.entity_id
_entity_poly.type
_entity_poly.pdbx_seq_one_letter_code
_entity_poly.pdbx_strand_id
1 'polypeptide(L)' 'MALLYIDVDDFKYVIDTLGHAAGDVVAAHRPSRLEACVRKADTVARLGGDEFVVILEGGPWRDGRRRGR' A
#
# COMPACT_ATOMS: atom_id res chain seq x y z
N MET A 1 -0.43 9.63 -16.28
CA MET A 1 0.40 9.13 -15.17
C MET A 1 -0.26 9.58 -13.88
N ALA A 2 -0.46 8.68 -12.94
CA ALA A 2 -1.06 8.98 -11.64
C ALA A 2 -0.19 8.39 -10.52
N LEU A 3 -0.23 9.03 -9.36
CA LEU A 3 0.49 8.60 -8.16
C LEU A 3 -0.53 8.19 -7.10
N LEU A 4 -0.37 6.99 -6.55
CA LEU A 4 -1.13 6.54 -5.39
C LEU A 4 -0.19 6.48 -4.19
N TYR A 5 -0.53 7.20 -3.13
CA TYR A 5 0.12 7.12 -1.83
C TYR A 5 -0.73 6.24 -0.92
N ILE A 6 -0.10 5.27 -0.26
CA ILE A 6 -0.76 4.31 0.62
C ILE A 6 -0.05 4.33 1.95
N ASP A 7 -0.81 4.66 2.99
CA ASP A 7 -0.43 4.47 4.38
C ASP A 7 -1.20 3.27 4.93
N VAL A 8 -0.52 2.37 5.65
CA VAL A 8 -1.18 1.18 6.21
C VAL A 8 -1.59 1.49 7.64
N ASP A 9 -2.88 1.76 7.82
CA ASP A 9 -3.49 2.03 9.11
C ASP A 9 -3.18 0.93 10.14
N ASP A 10 -3.08 1.32 11.41
CA ASP A 10 -2.95 0.45 12.58
C ASP A 10 -1.72 -0.47 12.62
N PHE A 11 -0.71 -0.25 11.77
CA PHE A 11 0.52 -1.04 11.84
C PHE A 11 1.26 -0.86 13.16
N LYS A 12 1.26 0.37 13.69
CA LYS A 12 1.76 0.67 15.03
C LYS A 12 0.98 -0.07 16.13
N TYR A 13 -0.35 -0.22 15.98
CA TYR A 13 -1.17 -0.95 16.93
C TYR A 13 -0.81 -2.46 16.96
N VAL A 14 -0.52 -3.05 15.80
CA VAL A 14 -0.04 -4.44 15.70
C VAL A 14 1.30 -4.59 16.42
N ILE A 15 2.25 -3.68 16.22
CA ILE A 15 3.55 -3.71 16.88
C ILE A 15 3.40 -3.56 18.41
N ASP A 16 2.56 -2.62 18.84
CA ASP A 16 2.36 -2.30 20.26
C ASP A 16 1.60 -3.44 20.99
N THR A 17 0.70 -4.16 20.30
CA THR A 17 -0.14 -5.23 20.89
C THR A 17 0.49 -6.62 20.78
N LEU A 18 1.10 -6.95 19.65
CA LEU A 18 1.57 -8.29 19.31
C LEU A 18 3.10 -8.40 19.27
N GLY A 19 3.81 -7.29 19.43
CA GLY A 19 5.27 -7.23 19.43
C GLY A 19 5.88 -7.16 18.04
N HIS A 20 7.18 -6.84 18.00
CA HIS A 20 7.90 -6.57 16.74
C HIS A 20 7.94 -7.78 15.80
N ALA A 21 8.05 -9.00 16.33
CA ALA A 21 8.06 -10.21 15.50
C ALA A 21 6.77 -10.39 14.67
N ALA A 22 5.61 -10.05 15.25
CA ALA A 22 4.34 -10.05 14.52
C ALA A 22 4.28 -8.92 13.49
N GLY A 23 4.81 -7.74 13.84
CA GLY A 23 4.99 -6.62 12.93
C GLY A 23 5.84 -6.98 11.71
N ASP A 24 6.95 -7.68 11.90
CA ASP A 24 7.85 -8.11 10.81
C ASP A 24 7.16 -9.07 9.84
N VAL A 25 6.36 -10.01 10.35
CA VAL A 25 5.57 -10.92 9.51
C VAL A 25 4.57 -10.14 8.66
N VAL A 26 3.85 -9.18 9.26
CA VAL A 26 2.90 -8.34 8.50
C VAL A 26 3.65 -7.47 7.47
N ALA A 27 4.79 -6.88 7.84
CA ALA A 27 5.61 -6.09 6.94
C ALA A 27 6.11 -6.90 5.73
N ALA A 28 6.49 -8.16 5.93
CA ALA A 28 6.99 -9.04 4.86
C ALA A 28 5.91 -9.42 3.82
N HIS A 29 4.63 -9.51 4.22
CA HIS A 29 3.54 -9.92 3.33
C HIS A 29 2.85 -8.77 2.59
N ARG A 30 3.14 -7.50 2.95
CA ARG A 30 2.49 -6.34 2.33
C ARG A 30 2.94 -6.07 0.89
N PRO A 31 4.25 -6.09 0.55
CA PRO A 31 4.70 -5.82 -0.81
C PRO A 31 4.09 -6.78 -1.83
N SER A 32 4.07 -8.09 -1.52
CA SER A 32 3.54 -9.12 -2.41
C SER A 32 2.03 -9.00 -2.65
N ARG A 33 1.27 -8.57 -1.63
CA ARG A 33 -0.17 -8.28 -1.79
C ARG A 33 -0.41 -7.06 -2.66
N LEU A 34 0.40 -6.01 -2.49
CA LEU A 34 0.25 -4.78 -3.27
C LEU A 34 0.64 -4.98 -4.73
N GLU A 35 1.75 -5.71 -4.97
CA GLU A 35 2.20 -6.11 -6.30
C GLU A 35 1.16 -6.97 -7.04
N ALA A 36 0.44 -7.85 -6.32
CA ALA A 36 -0.64 -8.65 -6.91
C ALA A 36 -1.88 -7.83 -7.30
N CYS A 37 -2.05 -6.63 -6.74
CA CYS A 37 -3.20 -5.74 -6.99
C CYS A 37 -2.95 -4.76 -8.14
N VAL A 38 -1.71 -4.63 -8.62
CA VAL A 38 -1.32 -3.68 -9.67
C VAL A 38 -0.97 -4.40 -10.97
N ARG A 39 -0.93 -3.67 -12.08
CA ARG A 39 -0.52 -4.23 -13.37
C ARG A 39 0.99 -4.32 -13.43
N LYS A 40 1.51 -5.17 -14.30
CA LYS A 40 2.96 -5.31 -14.55
C LYS A 40 3.64 -4.02 -15.05
N ALA A 41 2.87 -3.09 -15.64
CA ALA A 41 3.36 -1.79 -16.09
C ALA A 41 3.41 -0.75 -14.95
N ASP A 42 2.72 -0.99 -13.84
CA ASP A 42 2.73 -0.11 -12.68
C ASP A 42 3.99 -0.38 -11.85
N THR A 43 4.52 0.66 -11.20
CA THR A 43 5.68 0.54 -10.32
C THR A 43 5.27 0.68 -8.87
N VAL A 44 5.59 -0.30 -8.04
CA VAL A 44 5.42 -0.24 -6.58
C VAL A 44 6.76 0.10 -5.92
N ALA A 45 6.76 1.09 -5.04
CA ALA A 45 7.91 1.45 -4.22
C ALA A 45 7.50 1.51 -2.75
N ARG A 46 8.38 1.03 -1.86
CA ARG A 46 8.23 1.16 -0.41
C ARG A 46 8.98 2.41 0.06
N LEU A 47 8.30 3.31 0.76
CA LEU A 47 8.91 4.52 1.32
C LEU A 47 9.33 4.34 2.78
N GLY A 48 8.55 3.59 3.55
CA GLY A 48 8.72 3.43 4.99
C GLY A 48 8.32 2.04 5.50
N GLY A 49 8.14 1.90 6.81
CA GLY A 49 7.73 0.65 7.44
C GLY A 49 6.38 0.14 6.93
N ASP A 50 5.44 1.05 6.82
CA ASP A 50 4.03 0.92 6.47
C ASP A 50 3.62 1.77 5.26
N GLU A 51 4.48 2.66 4.78
CA GLU A 51 4.19 3.57 3.66
C GLU A 51 4.64 3.02 2.30
N PHE A 52 3.75 3.12 1.32
CA PHE A 52 3.97 2.65 -0.06
C PHE A 52 3.52 3.70 -1.09
N VAL A 53 4.20 3.70 -2.23
CA VAL A 53 3.86 4.48 -3.41
C VAL A 53 3.66 3.57 -4.60
N VAL A 54 2.60 3.82 -5.37
CA VAL A 54 2.38 3.16 -6.65
C VAL A 54 2.32 4.22 -7.76
N ILE A 55 3.17 4.05 -8.76
CA ILE A 55 3.14 4.83 -10.00
C ILE A 55 2.29 4.04 -10.99
N LEU A 56 1.14 4.61 -11.36
CA LEU A 56 0.22 4.01 -12.31
C LEU A 56 0.54 4.50 -13.73
N GLU A 57 0.95 3.57 -14.60
CA GLU A 57 1.28 3.85 -15.98
C GLU A 57 0.13 3.48 -16.93
N GLY A 58 -0.24 4.43 -17.80
CA GLY A 58 -1.20 4.19 -18.88
C GLY A 58 -2.68 4.20 -18.47
N GLY A 59 -3.36 5.28 -18.86
CA GLY A 59 -4.83 5.38 -18.87
C GLY A 59 -5.37 6.64 -18.17
N PRO A 60 -6.49 7.23 -18.64
CA PRO A 60 -7.14 8.32 -17.94
C PRO A 60 -7.67 7.81 -16.60
N TRP A 61 -7.13 8.32 -15.50
CA TRP A 61 -7.69 8.11 -14.18
C TRP A 61 -9.10 8.72 -14.17
N ARG A 62 -10.13 7.86 -14.13
CA ARG A 62 -11.51 8.30 -13.94
C ARG A 62 -11.71 8.49 -12.45
N ASP A 63 -12.11 9.71 -12.07
CA ASP A 63 -12.36 10.13 -10.69
C ASP A 63 -12.94 8.99 -9.82
N GLY A 64 -12.13 8.51 -8.88
CA GLY A 64 -12.50 7.48 -7.92
C GLY A 64 -13.47 7.95 -6.83
N ARG A 65 -13.94 9.20 -6.86
CA ARG A 65 -14.97 9.65 -5.93
C ARG A 65 -16.34 9.03 -6.25
N ARG A 66 -16.69 7.98 -5.52
CA ARG A 66 -18.09 7.65 -5.23
C ARG A 66 -18.37 7.47 -3.73
N ARG A 67 -19.09 8.47 -3.23
CA ARG A 67 -20.12 8.48 -2.18
C ARG A 67 -19.67 8.26 -0.74
N GLY A 68 -19.27 9.37 -0.10
CA GLY A 68 -19.78 9.65 1.24
C GLY A 68 -21.29 9.80 1.18
N ARG A 69 -22.00 8.95 1.92
CA ARG A 69 -23.32 9.25 2.46
C ARG A 69 -23.12 9.70 3.90
#